data_AF-A0A957ZFZ7-F1
#
_entry.id   AF-A0A957ZFZ7-F1
#
_cell.length_a   1.000
_cell.length_b   1.000
_cell.length_c   1.000
_cell.angle_alpha   90.00
_cell.angle_beta   90.00
_cell.angle_gamma   90.00
#
_symmetry.space_group_name_H-M   'P 1'
#
loop_
_entity.id
_entity.type
_entity.pdbx_description
1 polymer ?
#
loop_
_entity_poly.entity_id
_entity_poly.type
_entity_poly.pdbx_seq_one_letter_code
_entity_poly.pdbx_strand_id
1 'polypeptide(L)' 'MEALWAAKALGLNRHVSSQPAYNLLDRRAERELLPMAQTYGIAVIPWSPLAQG' A
#
# COMPACT_ATOMS: atom_id res chain seq x y z
N MET A 1 1.90 -4.85 -8.08
CA MET A 1 1.84 -4.08 -9.33
C MET A 1 0.82 -4.62 -10.31
N GLU A 2 0.68 -5.94 -10.44
CA GLU A 2 -0.22 -6.56 -11.42
C GLU A 2 -1.65 -6.02 -11.37
N ALA A 3 -2.21 -5.77 -10.18
CA ALA A 3 -3.54 -5.17 -10.04
C ALA A 3 -3.67 -3.79 -10.72
N LEU A 4 -2.63 -2.94 -10.66
CA LEU A 4 -2.65 -1.62 -11.32
C LEU A 4 -2.60 -1.75 -12.84
N TRP A 5 -1.79 -2.68 -13.34
CA TRP A 5 -1.66 -2.94 -14.79
C TRP A 5 -2.90 -3.62 -15.35
N ALA A 6 -3.43 -4.63 -14.67
CA ALA A 6 -4.64 -5.34 -15.05
C ALA A 6 -5.83 -4.37 -15.10
N ALA A 7 -6.00 -3.51 -14.07
CA ALA A 7 -7.07 -2.52 -14.07
C ALA A 7 -6.97 -1.55 -15.27
N LYS A 8 -5.75 -1.09 -15.58
CA LYS A 8 -5.51 -0.24 -16.76
C LYS A 8 -5.80 -0.97 -18.08
N ALA A 9 -5.31 -2.20 -18.23
CA ALA A 9 -5.44 -2.96 -19.48
C ALA A 9 -6.89 -3.39 -19.76
N LEU A 10 -7.67 -3.66 -18.71
CA LEU A 10 -9.04 -4.14 -18.82
C LEU A 10 -10.09 -3.02 -18.66
N GLY A 11 -9.67 -1.77 -18.45
CA GLY A 11 -10.59 -0.64 -18.21
C GLY A 11 -11.39 -0.75 -16.91
N LEU A 12 -10.84 -1.43 -15.89
CA LEU A 12 -11.49 -1.62 -14.59
C LEU A 12 -11.16 -0.49 -13.62
N ASN A 13 -11.87 -0.49 -12.49
CA ASN A 13 -11.58 0.40 -11.37
C ASN A 13 -10.16 0.22 -10.86
N ARG A 14 -9.46 1.34 -10.71
CA ARG A 14 -8.08 1.39 -10.24
C ARG A 14 -8.01 1.07 -8.74
N HIS A 15 -7.00 0.32 -8.33
CA HIS A 15 -6.64 0.20 -6.93
C HIS A 15 -6.05 1.53 -6.42
N VAL A 16 -6.59 2.09 -5.33
CA VAL A 16 -6.26 3.46 -4.88
C VAL A 16 -5.69 3.56 -3.47
N SER A 17 -5.84 2.53 -2.63
CA SER A 17 -5.35 2.56 -1.25
C SER A 17 -4.89 1.20 -0.76
N SER A 18 -3.92 1.20 0.15
CA SER A 18 -3.39 0.01 0.84
C SER A 18 -3.42 0.22 2.35
N GLN A 19 -3.70 -0.87 3.08
CA GLN A 19 -3.79 -0.87 4.54
C GLN A 19 -2.75 -1.84 5.14
N PRO A 20 -1.46 -1.46 5.20
CA PRO A 20 -0.42 -2.31 5.77
C PRO A 20 -0.35 -2.22 7.29
N ALA A 21 0.21 -3.25 7.94
CA ALA A 21 0.71 -3.09 9.31
C ALA A 21 1.90 -2.14 9.26
N TYR A 22 1.90 -1.11 10.10
CA TYR A 22 3.05 -0.22 10.19
C TYR A 22 3.10 0.48 11.55
N ASN A 23 4.20 0.25 12.26
CA ASN A 23 4.49 0.86 13.55
C ASN A 23 6.00 0.85 13.79
N LEU A 24 6.45 1.38 14.93
CA LEU A 24 7.88 1.45 15.25
C LEU A 24 8.57 0.08 15.28
N LEU A 25 7.84 -1.00 15.59
CA LEU A 25 8.36 -2.36 15.68
C LEU A 25 8.30 -3.12 14.35
N ASP A 26 7.36 -2.76 13.48
CA ASP A 26 7.19 -3.37 12.16
C ASP A 26 7.21 -2.33 11.05
N ARG A 27 8.36 -2.26 10.38
CA ARG A 27 8.67 -1.28 9.32
C ARG A 27 8.86 -1.94 7.95
N ARG A 28 8.40 -3.19 7.77
CA ARG A 28 8.59 -3.94 6.51
C ARG A 28 7.99 -3.23 5.29
N ALA A 29 6.93 -2.46 5.49
CA ALA A 29 6.27 -1.68 4.44
C ALA A 29 7.23 -0.69 3.74
N GLU A 30 8.28 -0.21 4.40
CA GLU A 30 9.25 0.72 3.80
C GLU A 30 10.07 0.12 2.66
N ARG A 31 10.25 -1.20 2.65
CA ARG A 31 11.13 -1.84 1.65
C ARG A 31 10.60 -1.69 0.23
N GLU A 32 9.29 -1.86 0.07
CA GLU A 32 8.66 -1.94 -1.25
C GLU A 32 7.31 -1.24 -1.31
N LEU A 33 6.48 -1.40 -0.28
CA LEU A 33 5.10 -0.92 -0.31
C LEU A 33 5.02 0.61 -0.28
N LEU A 34 5.75 1.29 0.61
CA LEU A 34 5.74 2.76 0.67
C LEU A 34 6.35 3.41 -0.60
N PRO A 35 7.52 2.95 -1.11
CA PRO A 35 8.04 3.46 -2.39
C PRO A 35 7.10 3.23 -3.57
N MET A 36 6.47 2.04 -3.64
CA MET A 36 5.46 1.73 -4.67
C MET A 36 4.25 2.64 -4.54
N ALA A 37 3.75 2.84 -3.33
CA ALA A 37 2.61 3.71 -3.07
C ALA A 37 2.89 5.17 -3.46
N GLN A 38 4.10 5.66 -3.19
CA GLN A 38 4.53 6.99 -3.61
C GLN A 38 4.68 7.09 -5.14
N THR A 39 5.29 6.09 -5.78
CA THR A 39 5.51 6.05 -7.24
C THR A 39 4.20 6.02 -8.03
N TYR A 40 3.21 5.25 -7.54
CA TYR A 40 1.95 5.07 -8.24
C TYR A 40 0.79 5.85 -7.61
N GLY A 41 1.01 6.74 -6.64
CA GLY A 41 -0.07 7.52 -6.02
C GLY A 41 -1.17 6.65 -5.41
N ILE A 42 -0.76 5.69 -4.56
CA ILE A 42 -1.64 4.86 -3.74
C ILE A 42 -1.65 5.44 -2.33
N ALA A 43 -2.83 5.67 -1.75
CA ALA A 43 -2.95 6.11 -0.37
C ALA A 43 -2.55 4.98 0.60
N VAL A 44 -1.87 5.31 1.68
CA VAL A 44 -1.49 4.35 2.72
C VAL A 44 -2.26 4.67 4.00
N ILE A 45 -3.01 3.69 4.51
CA ILE A 45 -3.80 3.82 5.74
C ILE A 45 -3.34 2.71 6.69
N PRO A 46 -2.32 2.97 7.53
CA PRO A 46 -1.70 1.92 8.34
C PRO A 46 -2.62 1.45 9.46
N TRP A 47 -2.55 0.15 9.80
CA TRP A 47 -3.21 -0.43 10.98
C TRP A 47 -2.19 -0.85 12.04
N SER A 48 -2.67 -1.08 13.26
CA SER A 48 -1.85 -1.33 14.46
C SER A 48 -0.70 -0.34 14.68
N PRO A 49 -1.00 0.97 14.81
CA PRO A 49 0.04 1.98 15.05
C PRO A 49 0.80 1.76 16.36
N LEU A 50 0.18 1.09 17.34
CA LEU A 50 0.74 0.76 18.65
C LEU A 50 1.07 -0.73 18.82
N ALA A 51 1.24 -1.50 17.74
CA ALA A 51 1.60 -2.92 17.82
C ALA A 51 0.68 -3.78 18.74
N GLN A 52 -0.63 -3.50 18.72
CA GLN A 52 -1.69 -4.14 19.53
C GLN A 52 -1.92 -3.57 20.94
N GLY A 53 -1.38 -2.38 21.25
CA GLY A 53 -1.66 -1.65 22.49
C GLY A 53 -0.40 -1.11 23.11
#